data_AF-A0A0L7QTX2-F1
#
_entry.id   AF-A0A0L7QTX2-F1
#
_cell.length_a   1.000
_cell.length_b   1.000
_cell.length_c   1.000
_cell.angle_alpha   90.00
_cell.angle_beta   90.00
_cell.angle_gamma   90.00
#
_symmetry.space_group_name_H-M   'P 1'
#
loop_
_entity.id
_entity.type
_entity.pdbx_description
1 polymer ?
#
loop_
_entity_poly.entity_id
_entity_poly.type
_entity_poly.pdbx_seq_one_letter_code
_entity_poly.pdbx_strand_id
1 'polypeptide(L)'
;MAVLFVNNNAGVVFAACRTVLLVLAAILVLAEADQKPSALKIEKLYVPEVCDAKSKIGDQLTMHYTGTLQDDTKFDSRSVTLYRHVIY
;
A
#
# COMPACT_ATOMS: atom_id res chain seq x y z
N MET A 1 -35.35 16.08 32.12
CA MET A 1 -34.68 15.61 33.36
C MET A 1 -33.26 16.13 33.32
N ALA A 2 -32.98 17.26 33.98
CA ALA A 2 -31.67 17.88 33.96
C ALA A 2 -30.67 16.97 34.68
N VAL A 3 -29.61 16.58 33.98
CA VAL A 3 -28.44 15.94 34.60
C VAL A 3 -27.84 16.98 35.53
N LEU A 4 -28.09 16.82 36.83
CA LEU A 4 -27.48 17.64 37.88
C LEU A 4 -25.97 17.37 37.82
N PHE A 5 -25.23 18.28 37.17
CA PHE A 5 -23.78 18.31 37.24
C PHE A 5 -23.39 18.55 38.70
N VAL A 6 -23.02 17.48 39.39
CA VAL A 6 -22.39 17.53 40.71
C VAL A 6 -21.05 18.23 40.51
N ASN A 7 -20.98 19.49 40.90
CA ASN A 7 -19.79 20.33 40.82
C ASN A 7 -18.83 19.90 41.95
N ASN A 8 -18.05 18.85 41.68
CA ASN A 8 -17.00 18.38 42.57
C ASN A 8 -15.80 17.95 41.71
N ASN A 9 -14.59 18.41 42.05
CA ASN A 9 -13.39 18.25 41.21
C ASN A 9 -13.15 16.79 40.82
N ALA A 10 -13.47 15.84 41.70
CA ALA A 10 -13.36 14.40 41.42
C ALA A 10 -14.30 13.93 40.29
N GLY A 11 -15.56 14.36 40.26
CA GLY A 11 -16.53 13.96 39.24
C GLY A 11 -16.18 14.49 37.84
N VAL A 12 -15.66 15.72 37.78
CA VAL A 12 -15.14 16.34 36.55
C VAL A 12 -13.90 15.57 36.05
N VAL A 13 -13.00 15.17 36.96
CA VAL A 13 -11.82 14.38 36.63
C VAL A 13 -12.18 12.99 36.10
N PHE A 14 -13.17 12.30 36.70
CA PHE A 14 -13.62 10.99 36.21
C PHE A 14 -14.29 11.08 34.83
N ALA A 15 -15.12 12.10 34.60
CA ALA A 15 -15.75 12.33 33.30
C ALA A 15 -14.72 12.67 32.22
N ALA A 16 -13.75 13.54 32.53
CA ALA A 16 -12.66 13.89 31.63
C ALA A 16 -11.75 12.69 31.33
N CYS A 17 -11.45 11.86 32.32
CA CYS A 17 -10.66 10.65 32.13
C CYS A 17 -11.38 9.67 31.18
N ARG A 18 -12.69 9.50 31.35
CA ARG A 18 -13.50 8.64 30.46
C ARG A 18 -13.54 9.16 29.04
N THR A 19 -13.68 10.47 28.82
CA THR A 19 -13.69 11.04 27.47
C THR A 19 -12.32 10.93 26.81
N VAL A 20 -11.22 11.16 27.55
CA VAL A 20 -9.85 10.98 27.05
C VAL A 20 -9.61 9.52 26.66
N LEU A 21 -10.04 8.56 27.48
CA LEU A 21 -9.90 7.13 27.18
C LEU A 21 -10.68 6.72 25.91
N LEU A 22 -11.90 7.23 25.74
CA LEU A 22 -12.72 6.96 24.55
C LEU A 22 -12.09 7.57 23.29
N VAL A 23 -11.55 8.78 23.38
CA VAL A 23 -10.84 9.44 22.26
C VAL A 23 -9.57 8.67 21.91
N LEU A 24 -8.78 8.23 22.90
CA LEU A 24 -7.57 7.44 22.65
C LEU A 24 -7.91 6.11 21.98
N ALA A 25 -8.94 5.42 22.44
CA ALA A 25 -9.42 4.18 21.82
C ALA A 25 -9.89 4.41 20.38
N ALA A 26 -10.61 5.50 20.10
CA ALA A 26 -11.03 5.85 18.74
C ALA A 26 -9.84 6.15 17.82
N ILE A 27 -8.82 6.84 18.30
CA ILE A 27 -7.60 7.12 17.52
C ILE A 27 -6.85 5.84 17.19
N LEU A 28 -6.78 4.88 18.12
CA LEU A 28 -6.15 3.57 17.86
C LEU A 28 -6.92 2.75 16.83
N VAL A 29 -8.26 2.83 16.83
CA VAL A 29 -9.09 2.15 15.80
C VAL A 29 -8.86 2.76 14.43
N LEU A 30 -8.70 4.08 14.33
CA LEU A 30 -8.43 4.79 13.06
C LEU A 30 -6.96 4.73 12.61
N ALA A 31 -6.10 4.12 13.42
CA ALA A 31 -4.70 3.92 13.07
C ALA A 31 -4.55 2.65 12.23
N GLU A 32 -5.20 2.58 11.07
CA GLU A 32 -4.81 1.62 10.04
C GLU A 32 -3.46 2.05 9.46
N ALA A 33 -2.38 1.52 10.02
CA ALA A 33 -1.08 1.56 9.37
C ALA A 33 -1.17 0.67 8.12
N ASP A 34 -1.04 1.26 6.92
CA ASP A 34 -0.98 0.52 5.66
C ASP A 34 0.29 -0.35 5.66
N GLN A 35 0.18 -1.56 6.19
CA GLN A 35 1.25 -2.56 6.20
C GLN A 35 1.37 -3.16 4.79
N LYS A 36 1.74 -2.35 3.80
CA LYS A 36 2.09 -2.89 2.49
C LYS A 36 3.43 -3.61 2.59
N PRO A 37 3.53 -4.85 2.08
CA PRO A 37 4.80 -5.54 2.02
C PRO A 37 5.78 -4.69 1.20
N SER A 38 6.91 -4.34 1.81
CA SER A 38 7.98 -3.57 1.17
C SER A 38 8.80 -4.39 0.16
N ALA A 39 8.51 -5.69 0.05
CA ALA A 39 9.19 -6.59 -0.87
C ALA A 39 8.61 -6.48 -2.29
N LEU A 40 9.50 -6.55 -3.29
CA LEU A 40 9.12 -6.64 -4.69
C LEU A 40 8.35 -7.95 -4.95
N LYS A 41 7.09 -7.84 -5.36
CA LYS A 41 6.30 -8.98 -5.83
C LYS A 41 6.54 -9.20 -7.33
N ILE A 42 6.86 -10.43 -7.72
CA ILE A 42 7.07 -10.83 -9.11
C ILE A 42 6.03 -11.87 -9.49
N GLU A 43 5.37 -11.66 -10.63
CA GLU A 43 4.36 -12.57 -11.18
C GLU A 43 4.60 -12.79 -12.67
N LYS A 44 4.35 -14.01 -13.15
CA LYS A 44 4.46 -14.37 -14.57
C LYS A 44 3.07 -14.36 -15.19
N LEU A 45 2.75 -13.29 -15.92
CA LEU A 45 1.46 -13.16 -16.59
C LEU A 45 1.37 -14.02 -17.86
N TYR A 46 2.49 -14.20 -18.55
CA TYR A 46 2.60 -15.02 -19.74
C TYR A 46 4.01 -15.60 -19.86
N VAL A 47 4.09 -16.87 -20.22
CA VAL A 47 5.34 -17.55 -20.60
C VAL A 47 5.03 -18.34 -21.87
N PRO A 48 5.79 -18.15 -22.95
CA PRO A 48 5.59 -18.92 -24.18
C PRO A 48 5.88 -20.41 -23.95
N GLU A 49 5.28 -21.27 -24.78
CA GLU A 49 5.43 -22.73 -24.69
C GLU A 49 6.90 -23.18 -24.76
N VAL A 50 7.69 -22.51 -25.61
CA VAL A 50 9.13 -22.72 -25.72
C VAL A 50 9.85 -21.45 -25.26
N CYS A 51 10.66 -21.57 -24.21
CA CYS A 51 11.39 -20.45 -23.58
C CYS A 51 12.79 -20.91 -23.12
N ASP A 52 13.60 -21.37 -24.08
CA ASP A 52 14.92 -21.96 -23.78
C ASP A 52 15.96 -20.91 -23.38
N ALA A 53 15.83 -19.68 -23.89
CA ALA A 53 16.68 -18.56 -23.54
C ALA A 53 16.02 -17.72 -22.44
N LYS A 54 16.66 -17.68 -21.27
CA LYS A 54 16.26 -16.84 -20.13
C LYS A 54 17.30 -15.76 -19.88
N SER A 55 16.85 -14.62 -19.38
CA SER A 55 17.74 -13.53 -18.98
C SER A 55 18.68 -13.97 -17.85
N LYS A 56 19.93 -13.50 -17.92
CA LYS A 56 20.94 -13.71 -16.88
C LYS A 56 21.68 -12.41 -16.56
N ILE A 57 22.42 -12.43 -15.46
CA ILE A 57 23.25 -11.30 -15.03
C ILE A 57 24.24 -10.93 -16.15
N GLY A 58 24.24 -9.66 -16.53
CA GLY A 58 25.10 -9.12 -17.59
C GLY A 58 24.43 -8.99 -18.96
N ASP A 59 23.22 -9.52 -19.14
CA ASP A 59 22.47 -9.34 -20.39
C ASP A 59 21.96 -7.90 -20.54
N GLN A 60 21.99 -7.39 -21.78
CA GLN A 60 21.27 -6.17 -22.15
C GLN A 60 19.86 -6.53 -22.59
N LEU A 61 18.85 -6.04 -21.86
CA LEU A 61 17.45 -6.36 -22.12
C LEU A 61 16.76 -5.20 -22.84
N THR A 62 15.91 -5.56 -23.80
CA THR A 62 15.02 -4.62 -24.49
C THR A 62 13.59 -5.04 -24.22
N MET A 63 12.80 -4.17 -23.56
CA MET A 63 11.48 -4.53 -23.05
C MET A 63 10.43 -3.50 -23.46
N HIS A 64 9.21 -3.98 -23.69
CA HIS A 64 8.01 -3.16 -23.62
C HIS A 64 7.56 -3.11 -22.17
N TYR A 65 7.40 -1.91 -21.60
CA TYR A 65 6.98 -1.77 -20.21
C TYR A 65 5.92 -0.69 -20.04
N THR A 66 5.13 -0.83 -18.98
CA THR A 66 4.19 0.18 -18.47
C THR A 66 4.36 0.27 -16.96
N GLY A 67 4.55 1.49 -16.44
CA GLY A 67 4.60 1.77 -15.01
C GLY A 67 3.31 2.41 -14.52
N THR A 68 2.74 1.87 -13.45
CA THR A 68 1.54 2.39 -12.77
C THR A 68 1.81 2.65 -11.29
N LEU A 69 1.05 3.60 -10.73
CA LEU A 69 0.94 3.80 -9.29
C LEU A 69 0.02 2.74 -8.68
N GLN A 70 -0.13 2.75 -7.35
CA GLN A 70 -0.96 1.79 -6.63
C GLN A 70 -2.47 1.96 -6.87
N ASP A 71 -2.89 3.10 -7.40
CA ASP A 71 -4.25 3.42 -7.83
C ASP A 71 -4.47 3.14 -9.33
N ASP A 72 -3.57 2.37 -9.94
CA ASP A 72 -3.51 2.04 -11.37
C ASP A 72 -3.25 3.23 -12.31
N THR A 73 -3.01 4.43 -11.78
CA THR A 73 -2.66 5.60 -12.60
C THR A 73 -1.31 5.36 -13.29
N LYS A 74 -1.32 5.35 -14.62
CA LYS A 74 -0.11 5.20 -15.44
C LYS A 74 0.77 6.45 -15.36
N PHE A 75 2.07 6.27 -15.09
CA PHE A 75 3.03 7.38 -15.04
C PHE A 75 4.14 7.30 -16.11
N ASP A 76 4.43 6.11 -16.66
CA ASP A 76 5.41 5.94 -17.74
C ASP A 76 5.08 4.72 -18.62
N SER A 77 5.56 4.72 -19.86
CA SER A 77 5.59 3.54 -20.72
C SER A 77 6.56 3.71 -21.87
N ARG A 78 7.18 2.63 -22.30
CA ARG A 78 7.93 2.59 -23.56
C ARG A 78 7.53 1.38 -24.38
N SER A 79 7.30 1.63 -25.66
CA SER A 79 7.19 0.58 -26.67
C SER A 79 8.35 0.71 -27.63
N VAL A 80 9.13 -0.36 -27.76
CA VAL A 80 10.29 -0.39 -28.65
C VAL A 80 9.82 -0.77 -30.06
N THR A 81 10.07 0.09 -31.05
CA THR A 81 9.58 -0.08 -32.43
C THR A 81 10.46 -0.99 -33.30
N LEU A 82 11.47 -1.65 -32.74
CA LEU A 82 12.35 -2.55 -33.50
C LEU A 82 12.10 -4.01 -33.15
N TYR A 83 11.79 -4.78 -34.20
CA TYR A 83 11.73 -6.23 -34.18
C TYR A 83 13.03 -6.78 -33.57
N ARG A 84 12.90 -7.44 -32.41
CA ARG A 84 13.41 -8.79 -32.11
C ARG A 84 13.83 -8.94 -30.64
N HIS A 85 13.28 -10.00 -30.03
CA HIS A 85 13.51 -10.52 -28.67
C HIS A 85 13.01 -9.67 -27.49
N VAL A 86 11.72 -9.83 -27.21
CA VAL A 86 11.19 -9.73 -25.85
C VAL A 86 11.68 -10.97 -25.10
N ILE A 87 12.48 -10.80 -24.06
CA ILE A 87 12.93 -11.90 -23.21
C ILE A 87 11.90 -12.07 -22.09
N TYR A 88 11.29 -13.26 -22.00
CA TYR A 88 10.48 -13.71 -20.87
C TYR A 88 11.34 -14.44 -19.83
#